data_AF-A0A810KZH5-F1
#
_entry.id   AF-A0A810KZH5-F1
#
_cell.length_a   1.000
_cell.length_b   1.000
_cell.length_c   1.000
_cell.angle_alpha   90.00
_cell.angle_beta   90.00
_cell.angle_gamma   90.00
#
_symmetry.space_group_name_H-M   'P 1'
#
loop_
_entity.id
_entity.type
_entity.pdbx_description
1 polymer ?
#
loop_
_entity_poly.entity_id
_entity_poly.type
_entity_poly.pdbx_seq_one_letter_code
_entity_poly.pdbx_strand_id
1 'polypeptide(L)'
;MTDRQPLVPDDFPIPQPPATDRYRLEPLGPQHNASDHAAWTGSIDHIRATPGFEQGSWPPADGMTLEANLGDLRRHADDFARRVGFTYTVLSVPDGDVIGCVYIYGSRTEPGTVDVASWVRADHADLDADLYRVVSDWLTTAWPFSRLDYAPADPGRTGGTTSRPRDRGRHRPPTARRTVPDIPPSDRITEHVRERVATTGRPRRRGRRWTLGSGRRGRCAGRTPRSGRRAPGAG
;
A
#
# COMPACT_ATOMS: atom_id res chain seq x y z
N MET A 1 3.69 -19.58 -20.25
CA MET A 1 3.54 -18.87 -18.98
C MET A 1 4.89 -18.92 -18.30
N THR A 2 5.57 -17.78 -18.14
CA THR A 2 6.83 -17.74 -17.39
C THR A 2 6.50 -18.07 -15.94
N ASP A 3 6.98 -19.21 -15.45
CA ASP A 3 6.73 -19.62 -14.08
C ASP A 3 7.41 -18.62 -13.15
N ARG A 4 6.62 -17.88 -12.35
CA ARG A 4 7.16 -16.90 -11.42
C ARG A 4 7.81 -17.65 -10.26
N GLN A 5 9.01 -17.21 -9.88
CA GLN A 5 9.67 -17.75 -8.69
C GLN A 5 9.01 -17.21 -7.42
N PRO A 6 8.95 -18.01 -6.33
CA PRO A 6 8.51 -17.51 -5.03
C PRO A 6 9.32 -16.31 -4.57
N LEU A 7 8.64 -15.32 -3.98
CA LEU A 7 9.24 -14.11 -3.41
C LEU A 7 9.96 -14.38 -2.08
N VAL A 8 9.56 -15.44 -1.38
CA VAL A 8 10.07 -15.84 -0.08
C VAL A 8 10.15 -17.37 -0.02
N PRO A 9 11.05 -17.93 0.82
CA PRO A 9 11.09 -19.37 1.08
C PRO A 9 9.75 -19.95 1.57
N ASP A 10 9.53 -21.24 1.38
CA ASP A 10 8.30 -21.93 1.79
C ASP A 10 8.07 -21.92 3.31
N ASP A 11 9.15 -21.92 4.09
CA ASP A 11 9.13 -21.89 5.55
C ASP A 11 9.08 -20.47 6.14
N PHE A 12 9.20 -19.44 5.29
CA PHE A 12 9.10 -18.06 5.75
C PHE A 12 7.68 -17.78 6.26
N PRO A 13 7.49 -17.34 7.51
CA PRO A 13 6.18 -16.98 8.03
C PRO A 13 5.75 -15.65 7.42
N ILE A 14 4.62 -15.64 6.70
CA ILE A 14 4.09 -14.40 6.11
C ILE A 14 3.72 -13.41 7.24
N PRO A 15 4.33 -12.21 7.28
CA PRO A 15 4.04 -11.21 8.31
C PRO A 15 2.56 -10.84 8.34
N GLN A 16 2.04 -10.58 9.54
CA GLN A 16 0.70 -10.03 9.68
C GLN A 16 0.65 -8.64 9.03
N PRO A 17 -0.36 -8.35 8.19
CA PRO A 17 -0.47 -7.07 7.54
C PRO A 17 -0.84 -5.97 8.54
N PRO A 18 -0.47 -4.70 8.25
CA PRO A 18 -0.78 -3.58 9.13
C PRO A 18 -2.28 -3.31 9.22
N ALA A 19 -2.69 -2.83 10.39
CA ALA A 19 -4.03 -2.29 10.64
C ALA A 19 -3.88 -0.93 11.34
N THR A 20 -4.73 0.02 10.96
CA THR A 20 -4.82 1.36 11.53
C THR A 20 -6.25 1.59 12.04
N ASP A 21 -6.49 2.74 12.67
CA ASP A 21 -7.84 3.15 13.07
C ASP A 21 -8.75 3.48 11.87
N ARG A 22 -8.18 3.63 10.65
CA ARG A 22 -8.92 4.03 9.44
C ARG A 22 -9.13 2.88 8.45
N TYR A 23 -8.20 1.91 8.42
CA TYR A 23 -8.26 0.78 7.49
C TYR A 23 -7.42 -0.40 7.99
N ARG A 24 -7.68 -1.58 7.42
CA ARG A 24 -6.86 -2.78 7.59
C ARG A 24 -6.62 -3.47 6.27
N LEU A 25 -5.56 -4.26 6.18
CA LEU A 25 -5.24 -5.06 5.00
C LEU A 25 -5.62 -6.53 5.24
N GLU A 26 -6.22 -7.16 4.23
CA GLU A 26 -6.51 -8.60 4.23
C GLU A 26 -6.12 -9.21 2.88
N PRO A 27 -5.67 -10.48 2.80
CA PRO A 27 -5.39 -11.13 1.52
C PRO A 27 -6.59 -11.05 0.57
N LEU A 28 -6.36 -10.56 -0.64
CA LEU A 28 -7.40 -10.44 -1.66
C LEU A 28 -7.89 -11.83 -2.08
N GLY A 29 -9.20 -11.98 -2.30
CA GLY A 29 -9.82 -13.25 -2.62
C GLY A 29 -11.26 -13.10 -3.10
N PRO A 30 -11.88 -14.19 -3.59
CA PRO A 30 -13.19 -14.19 -4.23
C PRO A 30 -14.32 -13.49 -3.45
N GLN A 31 -14.26 -13.51 -2.12
CA GLN A 31 -15.24 -12.86 -1.25
C GLN A 31 -15.30 -11.34 -1.42
N HIS A 32 -14.24 -10.72 -1.95
CA HIS A 32 -14.16 -9.27 -2.18
C HIS A 32 -14.68 -8.84 -3.56
N ASN A 33 -15.13 -9.77 -4.42
CA ASN A 33 -15.34 -9.48 -5.84
C ASN A 33 -16.26 -8.29 -6.13
N ALA A 34 -17.41 -8.22 -5.45
CA ALA A 34 -18.36 -7.15 -5.72
C ALA A 34 -17.86 -5.78 -5.22
N SER A 35 -17.26 -5.74 -4.02
CA SER A 35 -16.78 -4.49 -3.41
C SER A 35 -15.50 -3.99 -4.07
N ASP A 36 -14.55 -4.89 -4.39
CA ASP A 36 -13.34 -4.55 -5.14
C ASP A 36 -13.68 -4.02 -6.55
N HIS A 37 -14.58 -4.71 -7.26
CA HIS A 37 -15.05 -4.27 -8.58
C HIS A 37 -15.66 -2.87 -8.54
N ALA A 38 -16.53 -2.61 -7.56
CA ALA A 38 -17.12 -1.29 -7.36
C ALA A 38 -16.05 -0.23 -7.02
N ALA A 39 -15.08 -0.57 -6.17
CA ALA A 39 -14.03 0.34 -5.72
C ALA A 39 -13.15 0.86 -6.86
N TRP A 40 -12.58 -0.03 -7.68
CA TRP A 40 -11.72 0.42 -8.77
C TRP A 40 -12.52 0.99 -9.94
N THR A 41 -13.73 0.47 -10.23
CA THR A 41 -14.58 0.99 -11.31
C THR A 41 -14.97 2.45 -11.04
N GLY A 42 -15.28 2.80 -9.79
CA GLY A 42 -15.58 4.18 -9.38
C GLY A 42 -14.36 5.11 -9.33
N SER A 43 -13.14 4.58 -9.51
CA SER A 43 -11.89 5.29 -9.24
C SER A 43 -10.89 5.24 -10.38
N ILE A 44 -11.29 4.85 -11.61
CA ILE A 44 -10.38 4.62 -12.75
C ILE A 44 -9.42 5.80 -12.99
N ASP A 45 -9.96 7.02 -13.14
CA ASP A 45 -9.15 8.22 -13.41
C ASP A 45 -8.15 8.51 -12.29
N HIS A 46 -8.60 8.33 -11.05
CA HIS A 46 -7.76 8.50 -9.86
C HIS A 46 -6.66 7.44 -9.82
N ILE A 47 -6.98 6.16 -9.99
CA ILE A 47 -6.00 5.08 -9.97
C ILE A 47 -4.95 5.28 -11.06
N ARG A 48 -5.34 5.59 -12.30
CA ARG A 48 -4.40 5.83 -13.41
C ARG A 48 -3.49 7.04 -13.20
N ALA A 49 -3.92 8.02 -12.41
CA ALA A 49 -3.10 9.15 -12.01
C ALA A 49 -2.22 8.89 -10.77
N THR A 50 -2.28 7.68 -10.19
CA THR A 50 -1.48 7.29 -9.02
C THR A 50 -0.09 6.86 -9.48
N PRO A 51 0.99 7.32 -8.81
CA PRO A 51 2.33 6.84 -9.08
C PRO A 51 2.45 5.31 -9.07
N GLY A 52 3.01 4.74 -10.13
CA GLY A 52 3.11 3.29 -10.36
C GLY A 52 2.02 2.71 -11.28
N PHE A 53 1.02 3.50 -11.68
CA PHE A 53 -0.07 3.08 -12.56
C PHE A 53 -0.12 3.82 -13.90
N GLU A 54 0.70 4.87 -14.10
CA GLU A 54 0.58 5.80 -15.22
C GLU A 54 0.89 5.16 -16.58
N GLN A 55 1.75 4.13 -16.58
CA GLN A 55 2.18 3.42 -17.79
C GLN A 55 1.36 2.16 -18.07
N GLY A 56 0.41 1.82 -17.20
CA GLY A 56 -0.40 0.61 -17.31
C GLY A 56 -1.66 0.79 -18.15
N SER A 57 -2.20 -0.32 -18.66
CA SER A 57 -3.55 -0.37 -19.24
C SER A 57 -4.64 -0.60 -18.18
N TRP A 58 -4.24 -0.88 -16.94
CA TRP A 58 -5.11 -1.11 -15.81
C TRP A 58 -5.31 0.17 -14.98
N PRO A 59 -6.51 0.44 -14.44
CA PRO A 59 -7.75 -0.28 -14.71
C PRO A 59 -8.24 -0.01 -16.15
N PRO A 60 -8.97 -0.95 -16.79
CA PRO A 60 -9.51 -0.73 -18.15
C PRO A 60 -10.55 0.39 -18.15
N ALA A 61 -10.44 1.32 -19.09
CA ALA A 61 -11.32 2.50 -19.17
C ALA A 61 -12.79 2.11 -19.42
N ASP A 62 -13.02 1.04 -20.18
CA ASP A 62 -14.35 0.50 -20.47
C ASP A 62 -14.90 -0.41 -19.34
N GLY A 63 -14.15 -0.54 -18.24
CA GLY A 63 -14.43 -1.48 -17.17
C GLY A 63 -14.18 -2.93 -17.56
N MET A 64 -14.64 -3.85 -16.71
CA MET A 64 -14.70 -5.29 -16.96
C MET A 64 -15.91 -5.88 -16.24
N THR A 65 -16.30 -7.11 -16.58
CA THR A 65 -17.42 -7.78 -15.91
C THR A 65 -17.02 -8.24 -14.51
N LEU A 66 -18.02 -8.47 -13.64
CA LEU A 66 -17.80 -9.11 -12.33
C LEU A 66 -17.15 -10.50 -12.45
N GLU A 67 -17.40 -11.22 -13.54
CA GLU A 67 -16.79 -12.52 -13.80
C GLU A 67 -15.30 -12.38 -14.15
N ALA A 68 -14.94 -11.40 -14.98
CA ALA A 68 -13.55 -11.12 -15.29
C ALA A 68 -12.78 -10.69 -14.02
N ASN A 69 -13.37 -9.82 -13.20
CA ASN A 69 -12.80 -9.41 -11.92
C ASN A 69 -12.62 -10.61 -10.97
N LEU A 70 -13.59 -11.51 -10.91
CA LEU A 70 -13.48 -12.74 -10.12
C LEU A 70 -12.33 -13.63 -10.61
N GLY A 71 -12.10 -13.68 -11.93
CA GLY A 71 -10.94 -14.34 -12.52
C GLY A 71 -9.63 -13.76 -12.01
N ASP A 72 -9.52 -12.43 -11.97
CA ASP A 72 -8.35 -11.74 -11.42
C ASP A 72 -8.16 -12.01 -9.93
N LEU A 73 -9.21 -11.93 -9.12
CA LEU A 73 -9.16 -12.23 -7.68
C LEU A 73 -8.72 -13.66 -7.41
N ARG A 74 -9.19 -14.64 -8.21
CA ARG A 74 -8.76 -16.04 -8.10
C ARG A 74 -7.28 -16.20 -8.45
N ARG A 75 -6.80 -15.53 -9.51
CA ARG A 75 -5.39 -15.51 -9.88
C ARG A 75 -4.53 -14.91 -8.76
N HIS A 76 -4.96 -13.79 -8.18
CA HIS A 76 -4.24 -13.15 -7.06
C HIS A 76 -4.22 -14.05 -5.81
N ALA A 77 -5.30 -14.77 -5.51
CA ALA A 77 -5.33 -15.74 -4.42
C ALA A 77 -4.42 -16.95 -4.66
N ASP A 78 -4.36 -17.47 -5.90
CA ASP A 78 -3.41 -18.53 -6.29
C ASP A 78 -1.96 -18.05 -6.20
N ASP A 79 -1.67 -16.85 -6.70
CA ASP A 79 -0.35 -16.22 -6.60
C ASP A 79 0.11 -16.12 -5.12
N PHE A 80 -0.82 -15.76 -4.23
CA PHE A 80 -0.59 -15.69 -2.78
C PHE A 80 -0.28 -17.06 -2.20
N ALA A 81 -1.09 -18.08 -2.52
CA ALA A 81 -0.91 -19.45 -2.04
C ALA A 81 0.44 -20.04 -2.50
N ARG A 82 0.87 -19.70 -3.72
CA ARG A 82 2.14 -20.11 -4.32
C ARG A 82 3.32 -19.22 -3.93
N ARG A 83 3.10 -18.16 -3.14
CA ARG A 83 4.12 -17.20 -2.69
C ARG A 83 4.82 -16.47 -3.83
N VAL A 84 4.22 -16.40 -5.02
CA VAL A 84 4.77 -15.72 -6.20
C VAL A 84 4.29 -14.27 -6.34
N GLY A 85 3.36 -13.87 -5.48
CA GLY A 85 2.93 -12.49 -5.29
C GLY A 85 1.97 -12.39 -4.12
N PHE A 86 1.96 -11.25 -3.44
CA PHE A 86 1.08 -11.00 -2.30
C PHE A 86 0.18 -9.80 -2.62
N THR A 87 -1.11 -10.06 -2.80
CA THR A 87 -2.10 -9.02 -3.04
C THR A 87 -3.03 -8.90 -1.84
N TYR A 88 -3.19 -7.69 -1.33
CA TYR A 88 -4.06 -7.37 -0.20
C TYR A 88 -5.14 -6.40 -0.66
N THR A 89 -6.37 -6.62 -0.19
CA THR A 89 -7.41 -5.59 -0.23
C THR A 89 -7.27 -4.67 0.98
N VAL A 90 -7.56 -3.39 0.80
CA VAL A 90 -7.60 -2.39 1.86
C VAL A 90 -9.06 -2.20 2.24
N LEU A 91 -9.41 -2.56 3.47
CA LEU A 91 -10.77 -2.50 3.99
C LEU A 91 -10.91 -1.31 4.93
N SER A 92 -11.93 -0.50 4.74
CA SER A 92 -12.24 0.59 5.66
C SER A 92 -12.58 0.06 7.05
N VAL A 93 -12.28 0.86 8.07
CA VAL A 93 -12.74 0.65 9.44
C VAL A 93 -13.71 1.78 9.79
N PRO A 94 -14.91 1.48 10.33
CA PRO A 94 -15.40 0.16 10.75
C PRO A 94 -16.15 -0.63 9.68
N ASP A 95 -16.51 -0.03 8.55
CA ASP A 95 -17.55 -0.57 7.64
C ASP A 95 -17.10 -1.83 6.88
N GLY A 96 -15.79 -2.07 6.74
CA GLY A 96 -15.26 -3.22 6.04
C GLY A 96 -15.46 -3.17 4.52
N ASP A 97 -15.75 -1.99 3.97
CA ASP A 97 -15.86 -1.79 2.53
C ASP A 97 -14.46 -1.78 1.89
N VAL A 98 -14.36 -2.23 0.64
CA VAL A 98 -13.10 -2.18 -0.09
C VAL A 98 -12.84 -0.75 -0.52
N ILE A 99 -11.73 -0.21 -0.02
CA ILE A 99 -11.28 1.14 -0.34
C ILE A 99 -9.99 1.20 -1.11
N GLY A 100 -9.37 0.06 -1.44
CA GLY A 100 -8.11 0.03 -2.14
C GLY A 100 -7.53 -1.37 -2.27
N CYS A 101 -6.35 -1.46 -2.88
CA CYS A 101 -5.55 -2.68 -2.95
C CYS A 101 -4.05 -2.37 -2.86
N VAL A 102 -3.28 -3.37 -2.45
CA VAL A 102 -1.81 -3.38 -2.45
C VAL A 102 -1.34 -4.62 -3.20
N TYR A 103 -0.45 -4.45 -4.17
CA TYR A 103 0.13 -5.53 -4.97
C TYR A 103 1.63 -5.60 -4.70
N ILE A 104 2.15 -6.79 -4.40
CA ILE A 104 3.56 -7.05 -4.15
C ILE A 104 3.99 -8.21 -5.04
N TYR A 105 4.84 -7.95 -6.01
CA TYR A 105 5.28 -8.94 -7.00
C TYR A 105 6.78 -8.83 -7.28
N GLY A 106 7.40 -9.93 -7.68
CA GLY A 106 8.78 -9.90 -8.17
C GLY A 106 8.85 -9.10 -9.46
N SER A 107 9.84 -8.22 -9.56
CA SER A 107 10.01 -7.39 -10.73
C SER A 107 10.22 -8.22 -11.99
N ARG A 108 9.56 -7.80 -13.07
CA ARG A 108 9.70 -8.47 -14.39
C ARG A 108 10.93 -8.01 -15.15
N THR A 109 11.45 -6.83 -14.82
CA THR A 109 12.54 -6.16 -15.55
C THR A 109 13.84 -6.23 -14.78
N GLU A 110 13.79 -6.31 -13.44
CA GLU A 110 14.97 -6.27 -12.60
C GLU A 110 14.99 -7.42 -11.56
N PRO A 111 15.75 -8.50 -11.83
CA PRO A 111 15.86 -9.62 -10.89
C PRO A 111 16.31 -9.16 -9.48
N GLY A 112 15.61 -9.63 -8.45
CA GLY A 112 15.91 -9.28 -7.05
C GLY A 112 15.23 -8.00 -6.55
N THR A 113 14.54 -7.27 -7.42
CA THR A 113 13.65 -6.16 -7.04
C THR A 113 12.21 -6.68 -6.84
N VAL A 114 11.51 -6.11 -5.86
CA VAL A 114 10.07 -6.33 -5.63
C VAL A 114 9.31 -5.08 -6.05
N ASP A 115 8.45 -5.23 -7.05
CA ASP A 115 7.54 -4.17 -7.50
C ASP A 115 6.35 -4.11 -6.54
N VAL A 116 6.07 -2.93 -6.03
CA VAL A 116 4.96 -2.65 -5.12
C VAL A 116 4.12 -1.53 -5.70
N ALA A 117 2.82 -1.74 -5.75
CA ALA A 117 1.86 -0.73 -6.16
C ALA A 117 0.67 -0.73 -5.21
N SER A 118 0.14 0.45 -4.88
CA SER A 118 -1.06 0.57 -4.08
C SER A 118 -1.91 1.73 -4.57
N TRP A 119 -3.20 1.63 -4.30
CA TRP A 119 -4.17 2.69 -4.58
C TRP A 119 -5.27 2.63 -3.54
N VAL A 120 -5.91 3.78 -3.32
CA VAL A 120 -7.22 3.86 -2.66
C VAL A 120 -8.25 4.44 -3.62
N ARG A 121 -9.52 4.36 -3.24
CA ARG A 121 -10.62 4.95 -4.00
C ARG A 121 -10.48 6.47 -4.04
N ALA A 122 -11.05 7.07 -5.10
CA ALA A 122 -11.01 8.53 -5.29
C ALA A 122 -11.64 9.33 -4.13
N ASP A 123 -12.66 8.77 -3.46
CA ASP A 123 -13.31 9.37 -2.29
C ASP A 123 -12.54 9.17 -0.98
N HIS A 124 -11.43 8.43 -1.02
CA HIS A 124 -10.49 8.17 0.09
C HIS A 124 -9.06 8.63 -0.25
N ALA A 125 -8.88 9.49 -1.25
CA ALA A 125 -7.58 9.96 -1.75
C ALA A 125 -6.63 10.50 -0.65
N ASP A 126 -7.16 11.01 0.46
CA ASP A 126 -6.35 11.46 1.60
C ASP A 126 -5.55 10.32 2.27
N LEU A 127 -5.89 9.06 1.99
CA LEU A 127 -5.21 7.87 2.50
C LEU A 127 -4.05 7.37 1.63
N ASP A 128 -3.86 7.85 0.38
CA ASP A 128 -2.78 7.37 -0.50
C ASP A 128 -1.40 7.48 0.17
N ALA A 129 -1.09 8.67 0.70
CA ALA A 129 0.20 8.94 1.34
C ALA A 129 0.39 8.14 2.64
N ASP A 130 -0.70 7.93 3.39
CA ASP A 130 -0.65 7.14 4.62
C ASP A 130 -0.44 5.65 4.31
N LEU A 131 -1.20 5.10 3.35
CA LEU A 131 -1.08 3.72 2.89
C LEU A 131 0.33 3.45 2.34
N TYR A 132 0.86 4.36 1.53
CA TYR A 132 2.24 4.28 1.03
C TYR A 132 3.24 4.12 2.17
N ARG A 133 3.18 5.01 3.16
CA ARG A 133 4.09 5.00 4.30
C ARG A 133 3.95 3.72 5.12
N VAL A 134 2.73 3.36 5.50
CA VAL A 134 2.46 2.18 6.35
C VAL A 134 2.92 0.89 5.66
N VAL A 135 2.66 0.74 4.36
CA VAL A 135 3.12 -0.42 3.58
C VAL A 135 4.63 -0.42 3.43
N SER A 136 5.26 0.73 3.17
CA SER A 136 6.71 0.85 3.05
C SER A 136 7.43 0.45 4.35
N ASP A 137 6.96 0.95 5.48
CA ASP A 137 7.52 0.61 6.80
C ASP A 137 7.34 -0.88 7.09
N TRP A 138 6.17 -1.45 6.80
CA TRP A 138 5.91 -2.88 6.98
C TRP A 138 6.81 -3.76 6.11
N LEU A 139 6.95 -3.44 4.82
CA LEU A 139 7.80 -4.18 3.90
C LEU A 139 9.28 -4.12 4.28
N THR A 140 9.76 -2.97 4.74
CA THR A 140 11.18 -2.80 5.12
C THR A 140 11.52 -3.42 6.48
N THR A 141 10.55 -3.58 7.38
CA THR A 141 10.80 -4.09 8.75
C THR A 141 10.45 -5.55 8.94
N ALA A 142 9.44 -6.06 8.24
CA ALA A 142 8.90 -7.41 8.47
C ALA A 142 9.22 -8.40 7.35
N TRP A 143 9.57 -7.94 6.16
CA TRP A 143 9.86 -8.79 5.00
C TRP A 143 11.35 -8.87 4.70
N PRO A 144 11.83 -9.95 4.04
CA PRO A 144 13.24 -10.15 3.73
C PRO A 144 13.68 -9.43 2.45
N PHE A 145 12.87 -8.51 1.93
CA PHE A 145 13.12 -7.87 0.64
C PHE A 145 14.27 -6.88 0.74
N SER A 146 15.29 -7.07 -0.11
CA SER A 146 16.47 -6.20 -0.13
C SER A 146 16.25 -4.93 -0.96
N ARG A 147 15.35 -4.97 -1.94
CA ARG A 147 15.05 -3.84 -2.83
C ARG A 147 13.58 -3.80 -3.18
N LEU A 148 12.97 -2.64 -2.96
CA LEU A 148 11.59 -2.34 -3.30
C LEU A 148 11.58 -1.29 -4.40
N ASP A 149 10.78 -1.51 -5.44
CA ASP A 149 10.34 -0.48 -6.37
C ASP A 149 8.91 -0.11 -6.00
N TYR A 150 8.78 0.95 -5.20
CA TYR A 150 7.49 1.44 -4.70
C TYR A 150 7.44 2.96 -4.85
N ALA A 151 6.69 3.43 -5.85
CA ALA A 151 6.57 4.85 -6.14
C ALA A 151 5.88 5.59 -4.97
N PRO A 152 6.44 6.70 -4.47
CA PRO A 152 5.82 7.48 -3.42
C PRO A 152 4.51 8.08 -3.89
N ALA A 153 3.47 7.96 -3.06
CA ALA A 153 2.21 8.66 -3.27
C ALA A 153 2.42 10.18 -3.20
N ASP A 154 1.74 10.92 -4.08
CA ASP A 154 1.79 12.40 -4.08
C ASP A 154 1.00 12.95 -2.87
N PRO A 155 1.66 13.58 -1.88
CA PRO A 155 0.98 14.13 -0.71
C PRO A 155 0.07 15.34 -1.03
N GLY A 156 0.14 15.91 -2.23
CA GLY A 156 -0.70 17.03 -2.67
C GLY A 156 -2.03 16.60 -3.31
N ARG A 157 -2.31 15.30 -3.45
CA ARG A 157 -3.47 14.79 -4.18
C ARG A 157 -4.76 14.82 -3.34
N THR A 158 -5.38 15.99 -3.22
CA THR A 158 -6.76 16.07 -2.70
C THR A 158 -7.76 15.68 -3.80
N GLY A 159 -8.62 14.70 -3.52
CA GLY A 159 -9.66 14.20 -4.43
C GLY A 159 -10.55 15.33 -4.97
N GLY A 160 -10.30 15.75 -6.21
CA GLY A 160 -11.08 16.77 -6.88
C GLY A 160 -12.43 16.24 -7.35
N THR A 161 -13.42 16.17 -6.44
CA THR A 161 -14.83 16.09 -6.85
C THR A 161 -15.42 17.50 -6.83
N THR A 162 -15.27 18.23 -7.93
CA THR A 162 -16.19 19.31 -8.26
C THR A 162 -16.62 19.17 -9.71
N SER A 163 -17.65 18.36 -9.93
CA SER A 163 -18.52 18.53 -11.09
C SER A 163 -19.15 19.92 -11.03
N ARG A 164 -18.59 20.89 -11.75
CA ARG A 164 -19.32 22.13 -12.06
C ARG A 164 -20.55 21.75 -12.90
N PRO A 165 -21.75 22.28 -12.60
CA PRO A 165 -22.89 22.07 -13.47
C PRO A 165 -22.58 22.69 -14.83
N ARG A 166 -22.83 21.92 -15.90
CA ARG A 166 -22.78 22.41 -17.28
C ARG A 166 -23.77 23.56 -17.41
N ASP A 167 -23.26 24.77 -17.50
CA ASP A 167 -24.04 25.96 -17.84
C ASP A 167 -24.59 25.77 -19.27
N ARG A 168 -25.86 25.37 -19.36
CA ARG A 168 -26.64 25.45 -20.59
C ARG A 168 -27.14 26.89 -20.68
N GLY A 169 -26.34 27.75 -21.32
CA GLY A 169 -26.66 29.18 -21.36
C GLY A 169 -26.06 29.95 -22.54
N ARG A 170 -26.82 29.97 -23.64
CA ARG A 170 -26.93 31.07 -24.63
C ARG A 170 -25.84 31.22 -25.71
N HIS A 171 -26.33 31.11 -26.94
CA HIS A 171 -25.80 31.70 -28.17
C HIS A 171 -25.30 33.14 -27.98
N ARG A 172 -24.13 33.42 -28.54
CA ARG A 172 -23.65 34.78 -28.84
C ARG A 172 -22.97 34.78 -30.23
N PRO A 173 -23.26 35.73 -31.13
CA PRO A 173 -22.75 35.74 -32.51
C PRO A 173 -21.34 36.36 -32.59
N PRO A 174 -20.65 36.24 -33.75
CA PRO A 174 -19.20 36.42 -33.82
C PRO A 174 -18.82 37.87 -34.09
N THR A 175 -17.82 38.39 -33.39
CA THR A 175 -17.08 39.58 -33.84
C THR A 175 -15.61 39.53 -33.47
N ALA A 176 -14.83 39.84 -34.50
CA ALA A 176 -13.54 40.53 -34.51
C ALA A 176 -12.30 39.82 -33.90
N ARG A 177 -11.39 39.50 -34.84
CA ARG A 177 -9.95 39.34 -34.62
C ARG A 177 -9.43 40.40 -33.67
N ARG A 178 -8.62 39.97 -32.69
CA ARG A 178 -7.65 40.86 -32.06
C ARG A 178 -6.34 40.12 -31.80
N THR A 179 -5.31 40.86 -32.16
CA THR A 179 -3.89 40.58 -32.34
C THR A 179 -3.21 40.07 -31.07
N VAL A 180 -2.28 39.14 -31.25
CA VAL A 180 -1.30 38.70 -30.24
C VAL A 180 -0.28 39.83 -30.02
N PRO A 181 0.04 40.23 -28.78
CA PRO A 181 1.27 40.95 -28.50
C PRO A 181 2.40 39.99 -28.17
N ASP A 182 3.52 40.17 -28.87
CA ASP A 182 4.84 39.65 -28.53
C ASP A 182 5.25 40.02 -27.08
N ILE A 183 5.74 39.03 -26.33
CA ILE A 183 6.42 39.23 -25.05
C ILE A 183 7.90 38.88 -25.27
N PRO A 184 8.84 39.84 -25.19
CA PRO A 184 10.27 39.56 -25.25
C PRO A 184 10.81 39.00 -23.92
N PRO A 185 11.88 38.19 -23.95
CA PRO A 185 12.48 37.63 -22.74
C PRO A 185 13.48 38.62 -22.14
N SER A 186 13.56 38.69 -20.81
CA SER A 186 14.80 39.11 -20.15
C SER A 186 14.86 38.63 -18.72
N ASP A 187 15.97 37.93 -18.50
CA ASP A 187 16.62 37.58 -17.25
C ASP A 187 16.63 38.71 -16.22
N ARG A 188 16.52 38.34 -14.93
CA ARG A 188 17.40 38.85 -13.88
C ARG A 188 17.37 37.97 -12.64
N ILE A 189 18.42 37.16 -12.54
CA ILE A 189 19.04 36.73 -11.29
C ILE A 189 19.51 37.99 -10.55
N THR A 190 19.22 38.12 -9.25
CA THR A 190 20.18 38.46 -8.16
C THR A 190 19.47 38.36 -6.79
N GLU A 191 19.85 37.33 -6.05
CA GLU A 191 20.17 37.27 -4.61
C GLU A 191 19.88 38.49 -3.70
N HIS A 192 19.27 38.24 -2.52
CA HIS A 192 19.62 38.90 -1.24
C HIS A 192 19.28 38.00 -0.03
N VAL A 193 20.31 37.30 0.45
CA VAL A 193 20.85 37.24 1.83
C VAL A 193 19.89 37.23 3.05
N ARG A 194 20.01 36.12 3.81
CA ARG A 194 20.22 35.94 5.28
C ARG A 194 19.81 37.11 6.19
N GLU A 195 19.20 36.93 7.37
CA GLU A 195 19.65 36.12 8.51
C GLU A 195 18.68 36.43 9.68
N ARG A 196 18.37 35.47 10.56
CA ARG A 196 18.18 35.73 11.99
C ARG A 196 18.18 34.41 12.77
N VAL A 197 19.20 34.28 13.61
CA VAL A 197 19.48 33.17 14.53
C VAL A 197 19.16 33.61 15.96
N ALA A 198 18.97 32.59 16.81
CA ALA A 198 18.97 32.58 18.28
C ALA A 198 17.61 32.98 18.90
N THR A 199 17.09 32.36 19.96
CA THR A 199 17.57 31.40 20.98
C THR A 199 16.26 30.90 21.65
N THR A 200 16.07 29.73 22.25
CA THR A 200 16.62 29.25 23.54
C THR A 200 15.78 28.03 23.94
N GLY A 201 16.33 27.10 24.73
CA GLY A 201 15.51 26.37 25.71
C GLY A 201 15.39 24.86 25.55
N ARG A 202 16.48 24.14 25.84
CA ARG A 202 16.44 22.74 26.26
C ARG A 202 16.18 22.69 27.78
N PRO A 203 15.35 21.76 28.28
CA PRO A 203 15.72 21.15 29.55
C PRO A 203 15.65 19.62 29.53
N ARG A 204 16.80 19.06 29.92
CA ARG A 204 17.01 17.97 30.88
C ARG A 204 16.12 16.71 30.79
N ARG A 205 16.79 15.64 30.35
CA ARG A 205 16.55 14.25 30.76
C ARG A 205 16.36 14.14 32.27
N ARG A 206 15.24 13.55 32.69
CA ARG A 206 15.14 12.81 33.96
C ARG A 206 15.02 11.33 33.62
N GLY A 207 16.06 10.59 33.98
CA GLY A 207 16.05 9.13 33.94
C GLY A 207 15.04 8.58 34.94
N ARG A 208 14.20 7.66 34.49
CA ARG A 208 13.53 6.71 35.36
C ARG A 208 14.30 5.40 35.27
N ARG A 209 15.04 5.15 36.34
CA ARG A 209 15.68 3.88 36.69
C ARG A 209 14.56 2.86 36.93
N TRP A 210 14.48 1.83 36.10
CA TRP A 210 13.74 0.62 36.43
C TRP A 210 14.56 -0.15 37.46
N THR A 211 14.03 -0.28 38.67
CA THR A 211 14.56 -1.14 39.72
C THR A 211 14.29 -2.60 39.36
N LEU A 212 15.36 -3.40 39.35
CA LEU A 212 15.34 -4.85 39.33
C LEU A 212 14.55 -5.38 40.54
N GLY A 213 13.38 -5.95 40.28
CA GLY A 213 12.68 -6.80 41.23
C GLY A 213 13.41 -8.14 41.33
N SER A 214 14.10 -8.34 42.45
CA SER A 214 14.65 -9.63 42.86
C SER A 214 13.67 -10.31 43.82
N GLY A 215 13.44 -11.61 43.61
CA GLY A 215 12.63 -12.47 44.49
C GLY A 215 11.62 -13.28 43.67
N ARG A 216 11.51 -14.61 43.74
CA ARG A 216 12.10 -15.60 44.63
C ARG A 216 12.21 -16.92 43.86
N ARG A 217 13.23 -17.68 44.25
CA ARG A 217 13.41 -19.09 43.92
C ARG A 217 12.28 -19.90 44.55
N GLY A 218 11.63 -20.75 43.76
CA GLY A 218 10.85 -21.89 44.24
C GLY A 218 11.37 -23.14 43.53
N ARG A 219 12.24 -23.89 44.20
CA ARG A 219 12.58 -25.27 43.85
C ARG A 219 11.75 -26.19 44.75
N CYS A 220 11.06 -27.17 44.16
CA CYS A 220 10.78 -28.52 44.67
C CYS A 220 10.37 -29.33 43.42
N ALA A 221 11.20 -30.25 42.90
CA ALA A 221 11.24 -31.68 43.23
C ALA A 221 9.84 -32.33 43.09
N GLY A 222 9.58 -33.35 42.28
CA GLY A 222 10.39 -34.23 41.44
C GLY A 222 9.51 -35.37 40.91
N ARG A 223 10.14 -36.35 40.25
CA ARG A 223 9.63 -37.67 39.80
C ARG A 223 9.08 -37.76 38.37
N THR A 224 10.01 -38.10 37.47
CA THR A 224 9.82 -39.10 36.42
C THR A 224 9.53 -40.49 37.02
N PRO A 225 8.87 -41.37 36.25
CA PRO A 225 9.31 -42.76 36.16
C PRO A 225 9.73 -43.10 34.74
N ARG A 226 10.77 -43.94 34.68
CA ARG A 226 11.42 -44.49 33.51
C ARG A 226 10.92 -45.92 33.29
N SER A 227 10.74 -46.28 32.02
CA SER A 227 10.93 -47.61 31.41
C SER A 227 10.12 -48.84 31.88
N GLY A 228 9.43 -49.46 30.91
CA GLY A 228 9.23 -50.91 30.80
C GLY A 228 9.16 -51.27 29.30
N ARG A 229 10.30 -51.61 28.68
CA ARG A 229 10.67 -52.96 28.19
C ARG A 229 9.77 -53.54 27.08
N ARG A 230 10.39 -53.66 25.89
CA ARG A 230 10.12 -54.60 24.79
C ARG A 230 10.14 -56.06 25.27
N ALA A 231 9.41 -56.96 24.60
CA ALA A 231 9.91 -58.01 23.67
C ALA A 231 8.73 -58.94 23.21
N PRO A 232 8.90 -60.02 22.39
CA PRO A 232 8.35 -60.09 21.03
C PRO A 232 7.60 -61.41 20.65
N GLY A 233 7.18 -61.52 19.38
CA GLY A 233 6.85 -62.77 18.66
C GLY A 233 5.38 -63.20 18.76
N ALA A 234 4.78 -63.94 17.84
CA ALA A 234 5.11 -64.54 16.55
C ALA A 234 3.78 -65.11 16.00
N GLY A 235 3.66 -65.31 14.68
CA GLY A 235 2.54 -66.06 14.06
C GLY A 235 1.72 -65.25 13.07
#